data_AF-A0A1D6H804-F1
#
_entry.id   AF-A0A1D6H804-F1
#
_cell.length_a   1.000
_cell.length_b   1.000
_cell.length_c   1.000
_cell.angle_alpha   90.00
_cell.angle_beta   90.00
_cell.angle_gamma   90.00
#
_symmetry.space_group_name_H-M   'P 1'
#
loop_
_entity.id
_entity.type
_entity.pdbx_description
1 polymer ?
#
loop_
_entity_poly.entity_id
_entity_poly.type
_entity_poly.pdbx_seq_one_letter_code
_entity_poly.pdbx_strand_id
1 'polypeptide(L)'
;MAPSQLLGSTDLWRPVAAARGGGWATAAVLLLLLASHLAVLLVRLRRRLRGGGRNAHPEAAVAPAPASTPPGSASASGIEGLVTEGDLRQLVGSLGLGAHEPEREGWEHVISKSSDDVSYKAWCDKPTAGPPKYLSITTYERCSAEQLRDFYMDNEYRMEWDNTVKKHEQLQYDENSGVEVGRTIKKFPLLTPREYILAWRVWEANDKSFYCFIKECEHPLAARQRKFVRVQLLRSGWCIRKIPGRDACQITVLHHEDNGMNIEMAKLAFSKGIWSYICKMNNALRRYPQHGSPSVSILTMQKLMKKDLTNLILFACQFPQDLETADASLSASQNTAASVVPSTPTSRTSPCKLEGRKSRQMIASGILLVGSIVCLSRGRSNLGAQLAMAFFLKKAFKQERQSSSSST
;
A
#
# COMPACT_ATOMS: atom_id res chain seq x y z
N MET A 1 -3.83 -36.62 66.04
CA MET A 1 -3.08 -35.63 65.24
C MET A 1 -2.46 -36.37 64.06
N ALA A 2 -3.02 -36.17 62.87
CA ALA A 2 -2.53 -36.71 61.61
C ALA A 2 -2.50 -35.55 60.60
N PRO A 3 -1.44 -35.38 59.79
CA PRO A 3 -1.33 -34.26 58.87
C PRO A 3 -1.91 -34.57 57.48
N SER A 4 -2.84 -33.69 57.09
CA SER A 4 -3.13 -33.13 55.75
C SER A 4 -2.66 -33.88 54.49
N GLN A 5 -3.64 -34.43 53.75
CA GLN A 5 -3.54 -34.70 52.31
C GLN A 5 -4.53 -33.84 51.51
N LEU A 6 -4.10 -33.57 50.27
CA LEU A 6 -4.63 -32.68 49.23
C LEU A 6 -6.16 -32.64 49.03
N LEU A 7 -6.68 -31.42 48.88
CA LEU A 7 -8.03 -31.15 48.36
C LEU A 7 -8.01 -31.19 46.82
N GLY A 8 -8.71 -32.17 46.23
CA GLY A 8 -8.99 -32.22 44.79
C GLY A 8 -10.17 -31.33 44.42
N SER A 9 -9.97 -30.36 43.53
CA SER A 9 -11.01 -29.47 43.01
C SER A 9 -11.72 -30.12 41.82
N THR A 10 -12.72 -30.97 42.07
CA THR A 10 -13.56 -31.59 41.02
C THR A 10 -14.99 -31.03 40.93
N ASP A 11 -15.29 -29.88 41.55
CA ASP A 11 -16.64 -29.29 41.55
C ASP A 11 -16.76 -27.94 40.82
N LEU A 12 -16.38 -27.88 39.53
CA LEU A 12 -16.48 -26.61 38.76
C LEU A 12 -17.06 -26.75 37.35
N TRP A 13 -17.78 -27.83 37.05
CA TRP A 13 -18.47 -27.98 35.76
C TRP A 13 -19.85 -28.65 35.91
N ARG A 14 -20.87 -27.86 36.29
CA ARG A 14 -22.27 -28.16 35.91
C ARG A 14 -22.68 -27.25 34.75
N PRO A 15 -23.27 -27.79 33.65
CA PRO A 15 -23.85 -26.96 32.60
C PRO A 15 -25.14 -26.31 33.08
N VAL A 16 -25.20 -24.97 33.10
CA VAL A 16 -26.43 -24.21 33.34
C VAL A 16 -27.31 -24.31 32.09
N ALA A 17 -28.57 -24.71 32.30
CA ALA A 17 -29.60 -24.86 31.29
C ALA A 17 -29.77 -23.59 30.43
N ALA A 18 -29.98 -23.80 29.13
CA ALA A 18 -30.18 -22.76 28.14
C ALA A 18 -31.42 -21.90 28.45
N ALA A 19 -31.20 -20.64 28.82
CA ALA A 19 -32.24 -19.63 28.89
C ALA A 19 -32.73 -19.28 27.46
N ARG A 20 -33.79 -19.96 27.00
CA ARG A 20 -34.62 -19.54 25.86
C ARG A 20 -35.40 -18.28 26.28
N GLY A 21 -34.93 -17.09 25.91
CA GLY A 21 -35.69 -15.87 26.21
C GLY A 21 -35.21 -14.54 25.62
N GLY A 22 -34.15 -14.50 24.79
CA GLY A 22 -33.55 -13.22 24.35
C GLY A 22 -33.78 -12.78 22.91
N GLY A 23 -34.40 -13.61 22.06
CA GLY A 23 -34.44 -13.37 20.60
C GLY A 23 -35.50 -12.36 20.11
N TRP A 24 -36.58 -12.16 20.88
CA TRP A 24 -37.70 -11.32 20.46
C TRP A 24 -37.41 -9.82 20.60
N ALA A 25 -36.61 -9.44 21.60
CA ALA A 25 -36.25 -8.05 21.83
C ALA A 25 -35.34 -7.52 20.70
N THR A 26 -34.39 -8.31 20.23
CA THR A 26 -33.53 -7.94 19.10
C THR A 26 -34.29 -7.91 17.78
N ALA A 27 -35.20 -8.85 17.55
CA ALA A 27 -36.10 -8.82 16.39
C ALA A 27 -37.01 -7.59 16.39
N ALA A 28 -37.56 -7.21 17.55
CA ALA A 28 -38.40 -6.02 17.70
C ALA A 28 -37.62 -4.72 17.44
N VAL A 29 -36.39 -4.60 17.93
CA VAL A 29 -35.54 -3.42 17.67
C VAL A 29 -35.18 -3.32 16.19
N LEU A 30 -34.86 -4.43 15.53
CA LEU A 30 -34.57 -4.44 14.09
C LEU A 30 -35.81 -4.06 13.25
N LEU A 31 -37.00 -4.52 13.64
CA LEU A 31 -38.27 -4.14 13.02
C LEU A 31 -38.56 -2.63 13.18
N LEU A 32 -38.33 -2.06 14.36
CA LEU A 32 -38.50 -0.63 14.60
C LEU A 32 -37.51 0.22 13.79
N LEU A 33 -36.26 -0.21 13.67
CA LEU A 33 -35.27 0.46 12.84
C LEU A 33 -35.68 0.39 11.35
N LEU A 34 -36.10 -0.76 10.86
CA LEU A 34 -36.57 -0.94 9.49
C LEU A 34 -37.80 -0.05 9.20
N ALA A 35 -38.78 -0.02 10.10
CA ALA A 35 -39.97 0.82 9.99
C ALA A 35 -39.61 2.32 9.97
N SER A 36 -38.65 2.75 10.80
CA SER A 36 -38.18 4.15 10.82
C SER A 36 -37.48 4.54 9.51
N HIS A 37 -36.68 3.66 8.93
CA HIS A 37 -36.02 3.89 7.65
C HIS A 37 -37.03 3.96 6.49
N LEU A 38 -38.05 3.09 6.49
CA LEU A 38 -39.15 3.15 5.52
C LEU A 38 -39.96 4.44 5.66
N ALA A 39 -40.26 4.89 6.88
CA ALA A 39 -40.98 6.14 7.11
C ALA A 39 -40.20 7.36 6.59
N VAL A 40 -38.88 7.41 6.80
CA VAL A 40 -38.01 8.48 6.27
C VAL A 40 -37.96 8.46 4.74
N LEU A 41 -37.90 7.27 4.13
CA LEU A 41 -37.97 7.10 2.67
C LEU A 41 -39.31 7.58 2.11
N LEU A 42 -40.43 7.24 2.75
CA LEU A 42 -41.77 7.68 2.36
C LEU A 42 -41.94 9.19 2.51
N VAL A 43 -41.39 9.81 3.55
CA VAL A 43 -41.40 11.28 3.72
C VAL A 43 -40.57 11.96 2.63
N ARG A 44 -39.40 11.40 2.27
CA ARG A 44 -38.56 11.92 1.18
C ARG A 44 -39.23 11.78 -0.19
N LEU A 45 -39.93 10.67 -0.42
CA LEU A 45 -40.68 10.44 -1.66
C LEU A 45 -41.89 11.39 -1.76
N ARG A 46 -42.63 11.58 -0.65
CA ARG A 46 -43.71 12.57 -0.57
C ARG A 46 -43.21 14.00 -0.80
N ARG A 47 -42.04 14.38 -0.28
CA ARG A 47 -41.44 15.71 -0.54
C ARG A 47 -41.04 15.90 -2.00
N ARG A 48 -40.58 14.84 -2.69
CA ARG A 48 -40.29 14.90 -4.14
C ARG A 48 -41.57 15.01 -4.98
N LEU A 49 -42.63 14.31 -4.59
CA LEU A 49 -43.93 14.35 -5.29
C LEU A 49 -44.71 15.65 -5.05
N ARG A 50 -44.47 16.33 -3.92
CA ARG A 50 -45.14 17.60 -3.56
C ARG A 50 -44.38 18.87 -3.99
N GLY A 51 -43.18 18.72 -4.58
CA GLY A 51 -42.33 19.82 -5.06
C GLY A 51 -42.47 20.14 -6.55
N GLY A 52 -43.42 19.53 -7.26
CA GLY A 52 -43.70 19.83 -8.65
C GLY A 52 -44.71 20.96 -8.79
N GLY A 53 -44.23 22.19 -9.01
CA GLY A 53 -45.11 23.30 -9.39
C GLY A 53 -44.44 24.67 -9.51
N ARG A 54 -44.32 25.14 -10.77
CA ARG A 54 -44.28 26.54 -11.26
C ARG A 54 -42.91 27.26 -11.14
N ASN A 55 -42.36 27.93 -12.16
CA ASN A 55 -42.79 28.30 -13.52
C ASN A 55 -41.55 28.46 -14.43
N ALA A 56 -41.74 28.23 -15.73
CA ALA A 56 -40.87 28.67 -16.82
C ALA A 56 -41.52 29.87 -17.53
N HIS A 57 -40.73 30.90 -17.92
CA HIS A 57 -40.84 31.70 -19.16
C HIS A 57 -39.69 32.76 -19.26
N PRO A 58 -39.44 33.45 -20.40
CA PRO A 58 -38.27 33.21 -21.26
C PRO A 58 -37.34 34.43 -21.46
N GLU A 59 -36.20 34.15 -22.07
CA GLU A 59 -35.46 34.91 -23.11
C GLU A 59 -35.34 36.45 -23.08
N ALA A 60 -34.09 36.93 -23.09
CA ALA A 60 -33.67 38.11 -23.84
C ALA A 60 -32.18 38.01 -24.22
N ALA A 61 -31.89 38.20 -25.51
CA ALA A 61 -30.58 38.19 -26.14
C ALA A 61 -29.89 39.57 -26.07
N VAL A 62 -28.56 39.62 -25.90
CA VAL A 62 -27.68 40.68 -26.43
C VAL A 62 -26.30 40.09 -26.78
N ALA A 63 -25.74 40.62 -27.87
CA ALA A 63 -24.67 40.20 -28.77
C ALA A 63 -23.20 40.21 -28.23
N PRO A 64 -22.20 39.75 -29.03
CA PRO A 64 -20.87 39.32 -28.59
C PRO A 64 -19.72 40.29 -28.92
N ALA A 65 -18.57 40.11 -28.24
CA ALA A 65 -17.21 40.47 -28.71
C ALA A 65 -16.13 40.03 -27.69
N PRO A 66 -14.83 39.90 -28.07
CA PRO A 66 -14.27 39.53 -29.36
C PRO A 66 -13.33 38.30 -29.28
N ALA A 67 -12.98 37.79 -30.46
CA ALA A 67 -12.04 36.70 -30.69
C ALA A 67 -10.57 37.11 -30.50
N SER A 68 -9.79 36.21 -29.91
CA SER A 68 -8.39 35.88 -30.23
C SER A 68 -7.94 34.89 -29.15
N THR A 69 -7.66 33.64 -29.45
CA THR A 69 -6.37 33.15 -29.98
C THR A 69 -6.61 31.70 -30.47
N PRO A 70 -5.97 31.20 -31.54
CA PRO A 70 -6.26 29.86 -32.04
C PRO A 70 -5.86 28.80 -31.01
N PRO A 71 -6.51 27.62 -30.96
CA PRO A 71 -5.90 26.48 -30.31
C PRO A 71 -4.69 26.10 -31.15
N GLY A 72 -3.52 26.61 -30.76
CA GLY A 72 -2.26 26.05 -31.17
C GLY A 72 -2.34 24.56 -30.91
N SER A 73 -2.05 23.78 -31.95
CA SER A 73 -1.80 22.35 -31.92
C SER A 73 -1.39 21.92 -30.52
N ALA A 74 -2.25 21.16 -29.84
CA ALA A 74 -1.84 20.41 -28.66
C ALA A 74 -0.82 19.39 -29.17
N SER A 75 0.42 19.85 -29.31
CA SER A 75 1.56 19.04 -29.65
C SER A 75 1.56 17.89 -28.65
N ALA A 76 1.78 16.69 -29.15
CA ALA A 76 2.03 15.50 -28.36
C ALA A 76 3.27 15.63 -27.42
N SER A 77 3.84 16.83 -27.26
CA SER A 77 5.07 17.16 -26.53
C SER A 77 4.85 17.52 -25.04
N GLY A 78 3.65 17.30 -24.48
CA GLY A 78 3.29 17.79 -23.14
C GLY A 78 3.71 16.90 -21.97
N ILE A 79 4.14 15.65 -22.22
CA ILE A 79 4.54 14.70 -21.16
C ILE A 79 6.04 14.41 -21.17
N GLU A 80 6.75 14.90 -22.19
CA GLU A 80 8.21 14.83 -22.28
C GLU A 80 8.80 15.62 -21.12
N GLY A 81 9.61 14.96 -20.30
CA GLY A 81 10.19 15.56 -19.09
C GLY A 81 9.31 15.48 -17.84
N LEU A 82 8.12 14.85 -17.89
CA LEU A 82 7.42 14.50 -16.65
C LEU A 82 8.28 13.56 -15.83
N VAL A 83 8.67 12.39 -16.33
CA VAL A 83 9.60 11.50 -15.62
C VAL A 83 10.94 11.48 -16.34
N THR A 84 12.00 11.85 -15.64
CA THR A 84 13.32 12.15 -16.22
C THR A 84 14.40 11.16 -15.76
N GLU A 85 15.54 11.15 -16.46
CA GLU A 85 16.75 10.44 -15.99
C GLU A 85 17.31 11.01 -14.67
N GLY A 86 16.96 12.26 -14.33
CA GLY A 86 17.24 12.82 -13.01
C GLY A 86 16.49 12.09 -11.89
N ASP A 87 15.20 11.80 -12.13
CA ASP A 87 14.36 11.04 -11.19
C ASP A 87 14.90 9.61 -11.01
N LEU A 88 15.36 8.96 -12.10
CA LEU A 88 16.02 7.65 -12.02
C LEU A 88 17.29 7.70 -11.17
N ARG A 89 18.18 8.68 -11.38
CA ARG A 89 19.41 8.81 -10.60
C ARG A 89 19.14 8.98 -9.10
N GLN A 90 18.14 9.78 -8.74
CA GLN A 90 17.71 9.94 -7.34
C GLN A 90 17.15 8.62 -6.78
N LEU A 91 16.34 7.91 -7.57
CA LEU A 91 15.74 6.64 -7.17
C LEU A 91 16.80 5.56 -6.94
N VAL A 92 17.78 5.43 -7.84
CA VAL A 92 18.89 4.49 -7.73
C VAL A 92 19.73 4.79 -6.49
N GLY A 93 20.02 6.06 -6.21
CA GLY A 93 20.71 6.45 -4.97
C GLY A 93 19.93 6.08 -3.70
N SER A 94 18.60 6.16 -3.76
CA SER A 94 17.72 5.90 -2.60
C SER A 94 17.40 4.42 -2.39
N LEU A 95 17.35 3.61 -3.46
CA LEU A 95 16.86 2.23 -3.42
C LEU A 95 17.85 1.18 -3.93
N GLY A 96 18.96 1.55 -4.56
CA GLY A 96 19.91 0.65 -5.22
C GLY A 96 20.72 -0.24 -4.25
N LEU A 97 21.73 -0.94 -4.78
CA LEU A 97 22.61 -1.83 -4.00
C LEU A 97 23.46 -1.08 -2.95
N GLY A 98 23.59 0.25 -3.08
CA GLY A 98 24.29 1.12 -2.13
C GLY A 98 23.38 1.97 -1.23
N ALA A 99 22.06 1.71 -1.22
CA ALA A 99 21.16 2.45 -0.34
C ALA A 99 21.51 2.19 1.14
N HIS A 100 21.50 3.24 1.96
CA HIS A 100 21.76 3.08 3.38
C HIS A 100 20.63 2.34 4.09
N GLU A 101 20.99 1.64 5.17
CA GLU A 101 20.02 0.98 6.03
C GLU A 101 19.08 2.03 6.66
N PRO A 102 17.75 1.84 6.62
CA PRO A 102 16.78 2.85 7.04
C PRO A 102 16.95 3.25 8.51
N GLU A 103 17.31 2.31 9.36
CA GLU A 103 17.58 2.56 10.79
C GLU A 103 18.79 3.49 11.00
N ARG A 104 19.79 3.47 10.11
CA ARG A 104 20.96 4.36 10.19
C ARG A 104 20.61 5.79 9.79
N GLU A 105 19.60 5.95 8.95
CA GLU A 105 19.08 7.25 8.51
C GLU A 105 18.00 7.82 9.46
N GLY A 106 17.71 7.14 10.57
CA GLY A 106 16.74 7.60 11.57
C GLY A 106 15.28 7.30 11.22
N TRP A 107 15.01 6.41 10.27
CA TRP A 107 13.65 5.99 9.96
C TRP A 107 13.06 5.15 11.11
N GLU A 108 11.80 5.39 11.45
CA GLU A 108 11.11 4.64 12.50
C GLU A 108 10.53 3.33 11.94
N HIS A 109 10.89 2.20 12.55
CA HIS A 109 10.32 0.91 12.18
C HIS A 109 8.80 0.86 12.45
N VAL A 110 8.03 0.43 11.44
CA VAL A 110 6.56 0.33 11.51
C VAL A 110 6.10 -1.12 11.69
N ILE A 111 6.63 -2.04 10.88
CA ILE A 111 6.19 -3.44 10.88
C ILE A 111 7.26 -4.34 10.25
N SER A 112 7.37 -5.55 10.80
CA SER A 112 8.14 -6.66 10.22
C SER A 112 7.34 -7.94 10.42
N LYS A 113 6.94 -8.57 9.32
CA LYS A 113 6.15 -9.82 9.31
C LYS A 113 6.56 -10.71 8.15
N SER A 114 6.40 -12.01 8.34
CA SER A 114 6.71 -13.02 7.33
C SER A 114 5.75 -14.20 7.37
N SER A 115 5.76 -14.94 6.28
CA SER A 115 5.18 -16.26 6.06
C SER A 115 6.13 -17.04 5.16
N ASP A 116 5.80 -18.29 4.83
CA ASP A 116 6.63 -19.14 3.94
C ASP A 116 6.74 -18.60 2.50
N ASP A 117 5.84 -17.69 2.13
CA ASP A 117 5.64 -17.23 0.76
C ASP A 117 6.01 -15.77 0.52
N VAL A 118 5.92 -14.96 1.57
CA VAL A 118 6.13 -13.52 1.51
C VAL A 118 6.61 -12.98 2.86
N SER A 119 7.55 -12.05 2.82
CA SER A 119 7.94 -11.24 3.97
C SER A 119 7.85 -9.74 3.66
N TYR A 120 7.56 -8.95 4.68
CA TYR A 120 7.32 -7.53 4.57
C TYR A 120 7.94 -6.78 5.75
N LYS A 121 8.75 -5.77 5.44
CA LYS A 121 9.28 -4.80 6.40
C LYS A 121 8.93 -3.40 5.94
N ALA A 122 8.60 -2.51 6.86
CA ALA A 122 8.38 -1.11 6.54
C ALA A 122 8.85 -0.17 7.65
N TRP A 123 9.31 1.00 7.21
CA TRP A 123 9.76 2.11 8.03
C TRP A 123 9.04 3.38 7.61
N CYS A 124 9.00 4.35 8.52
CA CYS A 124 8.36 5.64 8.32
C CYS A 124 9.32 6.76 8.72
N ASP A 125 9.54 7.68 7.80
CA ASP A 125 10.18 8.97 8.06
C ASP A 125 9.06 9.99 8.29
N LYS A 126 9.04 10.58 9.48
CA LYS A 126 8.04 11.55 9.92
C LYS A 126 8.67 12.94 9.93
N PRO A 127 8.47 13.75 8.88
CA PRO A 127 8.94 15.12 8.91
C PRO A 127 8.19 15.94 9.97
N THR A 128 8.81 16.99 10.47
CA THR A 128 8.20 17.94 11.43
C THR A 128 6.91 18.57 10.89
N ALA A 129 6.81 18.70 9.56
CA ALA A 129 5.62 19.16 8.85
C ALA A 129 5.43 18.39 7.55
N GLY A 130 4.18 18.13 7.18
CA GLY A 130 3.82 17.42 5.94
C GLY A 130 3.47 15.95 6.14
N PRO A 131 3.08 15.24 5.06
CA PRO A 131 2.76 13.83 5.13
C PRO A 131 4.02 12.98 5.34
N PRO A 132 3.88 11.80 5.97
CA PRO A 132 5.01 10.89 6.19
C PRO A 132 5.49 10.25 4.89
N LYS A 133 6.79 9.91 4.85
CA LYS A 133 7.34 9.01 3.84
C LYS A 133 7.42 7.60 4.40
N TYR A 134 7.28 6.62 3.53
CA TYR A 134 7.40 5.21 3.86
C TYR A 134 8.44 4.55 2.96
N LEU A 135 9.28 3.74 3.57
CA LEU A 135 10.14 2.80 2.87
C LEU A 135 9.65 1.41 3.22
N SER A 136 9.52 0.53 2.23
CA SER A 136 9.17 -0.87 2.49
C SER A 136 9.96 -1.81 1.63
N ILE A 137 10.22 -3.00 2.19
CA ILE A 137 10.85 -4.11 1.52
C ILE A 137 9.89 -5.28 1.58
N THR A 138 9.53 -5.82 0.41
CA THR A 138 8.75 -7.04 0.29
C THR A 138 9.57 -8.08 -0.45
N THR A 139 9.69 -9.27 0.12
CA THR A 139 10.31 -10.43 -0.56
C THR A 139 9.22 -11.44 -0.87
N TYR A 140 9.12 -11.82 -2.14
CA TYR A 140 8.21 -12.85 -2.64
C TYR A 140 9.00 -14.09 -3.03
N GLU A 141 8.60 -15.25 -2.52
CA GLU A 141 9.21 -16.53 -2.87
C GLU A 141 8.59 -17.11 -4.14
N ARG A 142 9.42 -17.74 -4.97
CA ARG A 142 9.04 -18.48 -6.18
C ARG A 142 8.36 -17.59 -7.22
N CYS A 143 8.98 -16.46 -7.54
CA CYS A 143 8.57 -15.56 -8.62
C CYS A 143 9.79 -14.98 -9.34
N SER A 144 9.68 -14.73 -10.64
CA SER A 144 10.72 -14.01 -11.40
C SER A 144 10.57 -12.49 -11.26
N ALA A 145 11.64 -11.76 -11.57
CA ALA A 145 11.64 -10.30 -11.50
C ALA A 145 10.70 -9.71 -12.57
N GLU A 146 10.61 -10.34 -13.74
CA GLU A 146 9.73 -9.96 -14.85
C GLU A 146 8.25 -10.17 -14.48
N GLN A 147 7.91 -11.32 -13.88
CA GLN A 147 6.55 -11.58 -13.41
C GLN A 147 6.15 -10.54 -12.36
N LEU A 148 7.05 -10.22 -11.43
CA LEU A 148 6.78 -9.23 -10.39
C LEU A 148 6.62 -7.81 -10.98
N ARG A 149 7.47 -7.43 -11.94
CA ARG A 149 7.35 -6.17 -12.69
C ARG A 149 6.00 -6.09 -13.38
N ASP A 150 5.64 -7.10 -14.15
CA ASP A 150 4.39 -7.10 -14.93
C ASP A 150 3.18 -7.04 -13.99
N PHE A 151 3.19 -7.81 -12.90
CA PHE A 151 2.13 -7.76 -11.88
C PHE A 151 1.98 -6.37 -11.24
N TYR A 152 3.08 -5.66 -10.96
CA TYR A 152 3.04 -4.32 -10.37
C TYR A 152 2.56 -3.25 -11.35
N MET A 153 2.81 -3.44 -12.64
CA MET A 153 2.47 -2.50 -13.70
C MET A 153 1.08 -2.76 -14.31
N ASP A 154 0.49 -3.94 -14.09
CA ASP A 154 -0.79 -4.29 -14.68
C ASP A 154 -1.97 -3.68 -13.90
N ASN A 155 -2.35 -2.47 -14.30
CA ASN A 155 -3.46 -1.76 -13.69
C ASN A 155 -4.83 -2.37 -14.03
N GLU A 156 -4.96 -3.14 -15.11
CA GLU A 156 -6.19 -3.85 -15.46
C GLU A 156 -6.41 -5.00 -14.49
N TYR A 157 -5.39 -5.86 -14.32
CA TYR A 157 -5.43 -6.93 -13.32
C TYR A 157 -5.58 -6.38 -11.90
N ARG A 158 -4.98 -5.22 -11.61
CA ARG A 158 -5.14 -4.54 -10.32
C ARG A 158 -6.60 -4.23 -9.99
N MET A 159 -7.45 -3.90 -10.97
CA MET A 159 -8.89 -3.69 -10.75
C MET A 159 -9.63 -4.96 -10.36
N GLU A 160 -9.14 -6.14 -10.74
CA GLU A 160 -9.77 -7.43 -10.42
C GLU A 160 -9.56 -7.81 -8.96
N TRP A 161 -8.33 -7.64 -8.46
CA TRP A 161 -7.98 -8.12 -7.12
C TRP A 161 -7.96 -7.02 -6.06
N ASP A 162 -7.67 -5.74 -6.38
CA ASP A 162 -7.65 -4.64 -5.41
C ASP A 162 -8.99 -3.90 -5.38
N ASN A 163 -9.82 -4.27 -4.41
CA ASN A 163 -11.14 -3.67 -4.19
C ASN A 163 -11.12 -2.15 -3.98
N THR A 164 -9.98 -1.54 -3.67
CA THR A 164 -9.88 -0.08 -3.54
C THR A 164 -9.84 0.60 -4.91
N VAL A 165 -9.32 -0.05 -5.95
CA VAL A 165 -9.26 0.49 -7.31
C VAL A 165 -10.60 0.27 -8.00
N LYS A 166 -11.27 1.37 -8.40
CA LYS A 166 -12.61 1.33 -9.00
C LYS A 166 -12.62 1.60 -10.49
N LYS A 167 -11.62 2.32 -10.97
CA LYS A 167 -11.42 2.61 -12.38
C LYS A 167 -9.95 2.91 -12.61
N HIS A 168 -9.44 2.44 -13.73
CA HIS A 168 -8.17 2.86 -14.28
C HIS A 168 -8.36 3.18 -15.77
N GLU A 169 -7.66 4.19 -16.26
CA GLU A 169 -7.58 4.52 -17.69
C GLU A 169 -6.18 5.05 -18.01
N GLN A 170 -5.56 4.53 -19.06
CA GLN A 170 -4.38 5.13 -19.68
C GLN A 170 -4.82 6.39 -20.42
N LEU A 171 -4.21 7.54 -20.11
CA LEU A 171 -4.56 8.82 -20.70
C LEU A 171 -3.64 9.19 -21.86
N GLN A 172 -2.34 8.94 -21.71
CA GLN A 172 -1.32 9.23 -22.71
C GLN A 172 -0.12 8.33 -22.48
N TYR A 173 0.64 8.07 -23.53
CA TYR A 173 1.90 7.36 -23.49
C TYR A 173 2.84 7.94 -24.55
N ASP A 174 4.12 8.04 -24.24
CA ASP A 174 5.17 8.48 -25.15
C ASP A 174 6.11 7.33 -25.52
N GLU A 175 6.19 7.01 -26.81
CA GLU A 175 7.04 5.92 -27.34
C GLU A 175 8.54 6.21 -27.27
N ASN A 176 8.92 7.48 -27.14
CA ASN A 176 10.31 7.88 -27.14
C ASN A 176 10.92 7.81 -25.74
N SER A 177 10.26 8.42 -24.76
CA SER A 177 10.73 8.38 -23.37
C SER A 177 10.23 7.16 -22.60
N GLY A 178 9.18 6.47 -23.03
CA GLY A 178 8.52 5.42 -22.25
C GLY A 178 7.76 5.93 -21.03
N VAL A 179 7.48 7.23 -20.99
CA VAL A 179 6.60 7.83 -19.98
C VAL A 179 5.15 7.53 -20.32
N GLU A 180 4.41 7.08 -19.32
CA GLU A 180 2.98 6.82 -19.41
C GLU A 180 2.24 7.65 -18.36
N VAL A 181 1.08 8.18 -18.74
CA VAL A 181 0.19 8.92 -17.86
C VAL A 181 -1.13 8.17 -17.77
N GLY A 182 -1.58 7.91 -16.55
CA GLY A 182 -2.87 7.28 -16.32
C GLY A 182 -3.64 7.91 -15.17
N ARG A 183 -4.95 7.67 -15.20
CA ARG A 183 -5.88 8.12 -14.17
C ARG A 183 -6.46 6.93 -13.44
N THR A 184 -6.38 6.97 -12.12
CA THR A 184 -6.92 5.94 -11.24
C THR A 184 -7.90 6.54 -10.25
N ILE A 185 -9.07 5.91 -10.09
CA ILE A 185 -10.03 6.25 -9.04
C ILE A 185 -9.95 5.19 -7.94
N LYS A 186 -9.55 5.59 -6.73
CA LYS A 186 -9.57 4.71 -5.56
C LYS A 186 -10.70 5.08 -4.59
N LYS A 187 -11.38 4.08 -4.05
CA LYS A 187 -12.42 4.24 -3.03
C LYS A 187 -12.04 3.47 -1.78
N PHE A 188 -11.70 4.20 -0.73
CA PHE A 188 -11.49 3.66 0.60
C PHE A 188 -12.81 3.71 1.39
N PRO A 189 -13.03 2.78 2.34
CA PRO A 189 -14.21 2.83 3.20
C PRO A 189 -14.36 4.17 3.91
N LEU A 190 -15.58 4.69 3.99
CA LEU A 190 -15.94 5.94 4.71
C LEU A 190 -15.29 7.23 4.17
N LEU A 191 -14.54 7.15 3.08
CA LEU A 191 -13.83 8.27 2.49
C LEU A 191 -14.38 8.60 1.09
N THR A 192 -14.42 9.88 0.74
CA THR A 192 -14.68 10.33 -0.64
C THR A 192 -13.71 9.64 -1.60
N PRO A 193 -14.12 9.20 -2.80
CA PRO A 193 -13.17 8.59 -3.72
C PRO A 193 -12.04 9.56 -4.08
N ARG A 194 -10.82 9.05 -4.14
CA ARG A 194 -9.61 9.79 -4.53
C ARG A 194 -9.36 9.58 -6.01
N GLU A 195 -9.00 10.65 -6.68
CA GLU A 195 -8.58 10.64 -8.08
C GLU A 195 -7.08 10.91 -8.15
N TYR A 196 -6.37 9.99 -8.81
CA TYR A 196 -4.95 10.05 -9.06
C TYR A 196 -4.75 10.27 -10.56
N ILE A 197 -3.92 11.23 -10.92
CA ILE A 197 -3.34 11.35 -12.26
C ILE A 197 -1.84 11.24 -12.06
N LEU A 198 -1.27 10.16 -12.57
CA LEU A 198 0.12 9.81 -12.31
C LEU A 198 0.85 9.65 -13.64
N ALA A 199 2.06 10.17 -13.69
CA ALA A 199 3.03 9.86 -14.73
C ALA A 199 4.03 8.86 -14.17
N TRP A 200 4.38 7.84 -14.96
CA TRP A 200 5.37 6.85 -14.58
C TRP A 200 6.26 6.43 -15.74
N ARG A 201 7.41 5.88 -15.39
CA ARG A 201 8.32 5.20 -16.32
C ARG A 201 8.97 4.01 -15.64
N VAL A 202 9.28 2.98 -16.42
CA VAL A 202 9.99 1.78 -15.98
C VAL A 202 11.30 1.67 -16.74
N TRP A 203 12.38 1.32 -16.04
CA TRP A 203 13.71 1.08 -16.60
C TRP A 203 14.16 -0.33 -16.24
N GLU A 204 14.95 -0.94 -17.14
CA GLU A 204 15.68 -2.18 -16.90
C GLU A 204 17.17 -1.86 -16.75
N ALA A 205 17.79 -2.35 -15.68
CA ALA A 205 19.23 -2.29 -15.50
C ALA A 205 19.92 -3.53 -16.09
N ASN A 206 21.22 -3.43 -16.31
CA ASN A 206 22.03 -4.51 -16.92
C ASN A 206 22.00 -5.81 -16.11
N ASP A 207 21.84 -5.71 -14.78
CA ASP A 207 21.73 -6.84 -13.85
C ASP A 207 20.33 -7.47 -13.81
N LYS A 208 19.43 -7.08 -14.73
CA LYS A 208 18.02 -7.48 -14.77
C LYS A 208 17.19 -7.01 -13.56
N SER A 209 17.67 -5.98 -12.84
CA SER A 209 16.84 -5.23 -11.91
C SER A 209 15.93 -4.26 -12.64
N PHE A 210 14.73 -4.02 -12.10
CA PHE A 210 13.77 -3.07 -12.66
C PHE A 210 13.58 -1.89 -11.72
N TYR A 211 13.52 -0.69 -12.27
CA TYR A 211 13.24 0.54 -11.53
C TYR A 211 11.98 1.17 -12.09
N CYS A 212 11.17 1.77 -11.23
CA CYS A 212 10.06 2.60 -11.67
C CYS A 212 9.94 3.82 -10.78
N PHE A 213 9.63 4.93 -11.42
CA PHE A 213 9.30 6.17 -10.74
C PHE A 213 7.91 6.62 -11.18
N ILE A 214 7.14 7.09 -10.21
CA ILE A 214 5.75 7.50 -10.35
C ILE A 214 5.60 8.83 -9.64
N LYS A 215 5.03 9.84 -10.31
CA LYS A 215 4.65 11.09 -9.65
C LYS A 215 3.32 11.65 -10.10
N GLU A 216 2.73 12.50 -9.25
CA GLU A 216 1.56 13.29 -9.60
C GLU A 216 1.80 14.16 -10.85
N CYS A 217 0.77 14.33 -11.67
CA CYS A 217 0.74 15.34 -12.72
C CYS A 217 -0.70 15.85 -12.94
N GLU A 218 -0.85 16.85 -13.82
CA GLU A 218 -2.15 17.27 -14.36
C GLU A 218 -2.22 16.85 -15.83
N HIS A 219 -3.43 16.56 -16.31
CA HIS A 219 -3.63 16.11 -17.69
C HIS A 219 -4.92 16.68 -18.29
N PRO A 220 -4.92 17.24 -19.52
CA PRO A 220 -6.10 17.87 -20.12
C PRO A 220 -7.32 16.95 -20.22
N LEU A 221 -7.11 15.65 -20.49
CA LEU A 221 -8.20 14.65 -20.58
C LEU A 221 -8.84 14.29 -19.22
N ALA A 222 -8.27 14.76 -18.11
CA ALA A 222 -8.74 14.45 -16.77
C ALA A 222 -8.92 15.72 -15.93
N ALA A 223 -9.80 16.61 -16.40
CA ALA A 223 -10.23 17.80 -15.66
C ALA A 223 -10.81 17.43 -14.28
N ARG A 224 -10.55 18.31 -13.29
CA ARG A 224 -10.96 18.10 -11.88
C ARG A 224 -12.47 17.95 -11.74
N GLN A 225 -12.91 16.95 -11.00
CA GLN A 225 -14.33 16.67 -10.76
C GLN A 225 -14.66 16.79 -9.28
N ARG A 226 -15.70 17.57 -8.93
CA ARG A 226 -16.10 17.83 -7.53
C ARG A 226 -16.46 16.58 -6.72
N LYS A 227 -16.80 15.47 -7.38
CA LYS A 227 -17.13 14.19 -6.75
C LYS A 227 -15.90 13.42 -6.25
N PHE A 228 -14.70 13.85 -6.62
CA PHE A 228 -13.44 13.22 -6.24
C PHE A 228 -12.55 14.18 -5.47
N VAL A 229 -11.74 13.63 -4.56
CA VAL A 229 -10.60 14.34 -3.97
C VAL A 229 -9.40 14.10 -4.87
N ARG A 230 -8.92 15.13 -5.58
CA ARG A 230 -7.70 15.04 -6.38
C ARG A 230 -6.49 14.92 -5.45
N VAL A 231 -5.72 13.85 -5.59
CA VAL A 231 -4.45 13.70 -4.88
C VAL A 231 -3.42 14.61 -5.54
N GLN A 232 -2.88 15.55 -4.76
CA GLN A 232 -1.93 16.57 -5.23
C GLN A 232 -0.48 16.20 -4.97
N LEU A 233 -0.22 15.18 -4.17
CA LEU A 233 1.11 14.69 -3.86
C LEU A 233 1.05 13.16 -3.81
N LEU A 234 1.72 12.53 -4.78
CA LEU A 234 2.06 11.12 -4.76
C LEU A 234 3.36 10.96 -5.51
N ARG A 235 4.46 10.77 -4.78
CA ARG A 235 5.76 10.42 -5.33
C ARG A 235 6.13 9.05 -4.81
N SER A 236 6.26 8.11 -5.72
CA SER A 236 6.60 6.74 -5.39
C SER A 236 7.66 6.25 -6.34
N GLY A 237 8.62 5.51 -5.82
CA GLY A 237 9.54 4.76 -6.66
C GLY A 237 9.78 3.39 -6.09
N TRP A 238 10.09 2.44 -6.97
CA TRP A 238 10.39 1.08 -6.56
C TRP A 238 11.54 0.48 -7.37
N CYS A 239 12.23 -0.48 -6.74
CA CYS A 239 13.24 -1.31 -7.36
C CYS A 239 12.89 -2.78 -7.12
N ILE A 240 12.83 -3.57 -8.20
CA ILE A 240 12.67 -5.02 -8.17
C ILE A 240 14.00 -5.66 -8.53
N ARG A 241 14.44 -6.63 -7.72
CA ARG A 241 15.67 -7.41 -7.97
C ARG A 241 15.49 -8.86 -7.57
N LYS A 242 16.23 -9.74 -8.24
CA LYS A 242 16.37 -11.14 -7.82
C LYS A 242 17.24 -11.23 -6.57
N ILE A 243 16.96 -12.19 -5.68
CA ILE A 243 17.84 -12.50 -4.56
C ILE A 243 18.88 -13.54 -5.00
N PRO A 244 20.19 -13.24 -4.97
CA PRO A 244 21.22 -14.21 -5.36
C PRO A 244 21.14 -15.50 -4.53
N GLY A 245 21.23 -16.64 -5.20
CA GLY A 245 21.20 -17.97 -4.54
C GLY A 245 19.85 -18.38 -3.95
N ARG A 246 18.77 -17.62 -4.19
CA ARG A 246 17.42 -17.92 -3.69
C ARG A 246 16.39 -17.76 -4.80
N ASP A 247 15.42 -18.67 -4.85
CA ASP A 247 14.26 -18.54 -5.74
C ASP A 247 13.26 -17.53 -5.17
N ALA A 248 13.65 -16.25 -5.20
CA ALA A 248 12.86 -15.15 -4.67
C ALA A 248 13.23 -13.83 -5.35
N CYS A 249 12.26 -12.92 -5.39
CA CYS A 249 12.49 -11.53 -5.77
C CYS A 249 12.15 -10.59 -4.62
N GLN A 250 12.89 -9.51 -4.53
CA GLN A 250 12.67 -8.43 -3.60
C GLN A 250 12.17 -7.19 -4.36
N ILE A 251 11.17 -6.52 -3.80
CA ILE A 251 10.80 -5.17 -4.19
C ILE A 251 11.01 -4.22 -3.01
N THR A 252 11.79 -3.17 -3.25
CA THR A 252 11.94 -2.05 -2.32
C THR A 252 11.15 -0.87 -2.85
N VAL A 253 10.34 -0.24 -2.01
CA VAL A 253 9.45 0.87 -2.40
C VAL A 253 9.68 2.05 -1.47
N LEU A 254 9.99 3.21 -2.03
CA LEU A 254 9.93 4.51 -1.37
C LEU A 254 8.64 5.21 -1.80
N HIS A 255 7.85 5.68 -0.83
CA HIS A 255 6.52 6.18 -1.08
C HIS A 255 6.20 7.42 -0.24
N HIS A 256 5.66 8.44 -0.87
CA HIS A 256 5.28 9.72 -0.26
C HIS A 256 3.96 10.19 -0.87
N GLU A 257 2.88 10.18 -0.09
CA GLU A 257 1.53 10.51 -0.58
C GLU A 257 0.77 11.35 0.45
N ASP A 258 0.07 12.37 -0.03
CA ASP A 258 -1.01 13.03 0.71
C ASP A 258 -2.37 12.70 0.07
N ASN A 259 -3.08 11.76 0.68
CA ASN A 259 -4.43 11.38 0.29
C ASN A 259 -5.54 12.07 1.08
N GLY A 260 -5.20 13.11 1.84
CA GLY A 260 -6.11 13.86 2.68
C GLY A 260 -6.69 13.03 3.83
N MET A 261 -6.05 11.94 4.24
CA MET A 261 -6.38 11.24 5.47
C MET A 261 -5.67 11.89 6.65
N ASN A 262 -6.33 11.91 7.81
CA ASN A 262 -5.65 12.27 9.06
C ASN A 262 -4.47 11.31 9.29
N ILE A 263 -3.32 11.88 9.66
CA ILE A 263 -2.07 11.13 9.80
C ILE A 263 -2.16 9.97 10.81
N GLU A 264 -2.88 10.13 11.91
CA GLU A 264 -3.03 9.06 12.92
C GLU A 264 -3.96 7.96 12.42
N MET A 265 -5.00 8.32 11.67
CA MET A 265 -5.85 7.32 11.00
C MET A 265 -5.07 6.56 9.93
N ALA A 266 -4.21 7.26 9.16
CA ALA A 266 -3.36 6.64 8.16
C ALA A 266 -2.38 5.64 8.79
N LYS A 267 -1.68 6.04 9.86
CA LYS A 267 -0.77 5.17 10.63
C LYS A 267 -1.48 3.94 11.18
N LEU A 268 -2.67 4.12 11.77
CA LEU A 268 -3.44 3.02 12.34
C LEU A 268 -3.92 2.05 11.25
N ALA A 269 -4.47 2.57 10.15
CA ALA A 269 -4.93 1.76 9.03
C ALA A 269 -3.78 0.99 8.40
N PHE A 270 -2.62 1.63 8.23
CA PHE A 270 -1.42 1.00 7.69
C PHE A 270 -0.91 -0.10 8.64
N SER A 271 -0.57 0.22 9.88
CA SER A 271 0.02 -0.73 10.84
C SER A 271 -0.84 -1.97 11.09
N LYS A 272 -2.18 -1.84 11.07
CA LYS A 272 -3.11 -2.95 11.28
C LYS A 272 -3.51 -3.68 10.00
N GLY A 273 -3.61 -2.96 8.88
CA GLY A 273 -4.15 -3.49 7.63
C GLY A 273 -3.10 -3.97 6.61
N ILE A 274 -1.89 -3.41 6.64
CA ILE A 274 -0.91 -3.62 5.57
C ILE A 274 -0.53 -5.08 5.40
N TRP A 275 -0.37 -5.83 6.50
CA TRP A 275 -0.03 -7.24 6.41
C TRP A 275 -1.09 -8.06 5.68
N SER A 276 -2.38 -7.85 6.02
CA SER A 276 -3.47 -8.52 5.31
C SER A 276 -3.51 -8.14 3.83
N TYR A 277 -3.17 -6.90 3.51
CA TYR A 277 -3.08 -6.43 2.13
C TYR A 277 -1.90 -7.08 1.38
N ILE A 278 -0.73 -7.22 2.01
CA ILE A 278 0.42 -7.94 1.44
C ILE A 278 0.11 -9.42 1.21
N CYS A 279 -0.55 -10.10 2.15
CA CYS A 279 -1.00 -11.48 1.93
C CYS A 279 -1.97 -11.58 0.75
N LYS A 280 -2.89 -10.62 0.61
CA LYS A 280 -3.81 -10.54 -0.54
C LYS A 280 -3.05 -10.30 -1.86
N MET A 281 -2.07 -9.41 -1.85
CA MET A 281 -1.21 -9.11 -2.99
C MET A 281 -0.39 -10.35 -3.41
N ASN A 282 0.23 -11.07 -2.47
CA ASN A 282 0.91 -12.35 -2.73
C ASN A 282 -0.04 -13.38 -3.38
N ASN A 283 -1.26 -13.50 -2.86
CA ASN A 283 -2.28 -14.38 -3.45
C ASN A 283 -2.65 -13.99 -4.88
N ALA A 284 -2.70 -12.69 -5.20
CA ALA A 284 -2.97 -12.20 -6.54
C ALA A 284 -1.78 -12.43 -7.47
N LEU A 285 -0.55 -12.19 -7.02
CA LEU A 285 0.69 -12.46 -7.75
C LEU A 285 0.79 -13.93 -8.17
N ARG A 286 0.44 -14.86 -7.27
CA ARG A 286 0.45 -16.31 -7.56
C ARG A 286 -0.56 -16.74 -8.60
N ARG A 287 -1.67 -16.00 -8.74
CA ARG A 287 -2.70 -16.24 -9.76
C ARG A 287 -2.42 -15.50 -11.06
N TYR A 288 -1.53 -14.52 -11.04
CA TYR A 288 -1.23 -13.67 -12.19
C TYR A 288 -0.80 -14.44 -13.45
N PRO A 289 -0.02 -15.53 -13.40
CA PRO A 289 0.30 -16.31 -14.61
C PRO A 289 -0.92 -16.92 -15.32
N GLN A 290 -2.05 -17.03 -14.62
CA GLN A 290 -3.32 -17.52 -15.19
C GLN A 290 -4.12 -16.38 -15.85
N HIS A 291 -3.70 -15.12 -15.65
CA HIS A 291 -4.26 -13.96 -16.33
C HIS A 291 -3.78 -13.97 -17.78
N GLY A 292 -4.67 -14.37 -18.68
CA GLY A 292 -4.34 -14.85 -20.03
C GLY A 292 -3.96 -13.79 -21.07
N SER A 293 -3.88 -12.50 -20.72
CA SER A 293 -3.41 -11.47 -21.66
C SER A 293 -2.77 -10.31 -20.90
N PRO A 294 -1.51 -9.96 -21.19
CA PRO A 294 -0.91 -8.75 -20.65
C PRO A 294 -1.69 -7.52 -21.13
N SER A 295 -1.94 -6.56 -20.24
CA SER A 295 -2.58 -5.31 -20.61
C SER A 295 -1.76 -4.51 -21.63
N VAL A 296 -2.42 -3.59 -22.34
CA VAL A 296 -1.78 -2.75 -23.37
C VAL A 296 -0.57 -2.01 -22.81
N SER A 297 -0.66 -1.50 -21.58
CA SER A 297 0.44 -0.84 -20.87
C SER A 297 1.65 -1.79 -20.69
N ILE A 298 1.42 -3.05 -20.34
CA ILE A 298 2.49 -4.05 -20.19
C ILE A 298 3.17 -4.34 -21.53
N LEU A 299 2.39 -4.62 -22.58
CA LEU A 299 2.94 -4.88 -23.91
C LEU A 299 3.76 -3.70 -24.42
N THR A 300 3.27 -2.49 -24.17
CA THR A 300 3.92 -1.23 -24.55
C THR A 300 5.25 -1.06 -23.81
N MET A 301 5.24 -1.20 -22.48
CA MET A 301 6.44 -1.16 -21.64
C MET A 301 7.48 -2.20 -22.10
N GLN A 302 7.07 -3.45 -22.31
CA GLN A 302 7.97 -4.53 -22.74
C GLN A 302 8.58 -4.26 -24.12
N LYS A 303 7.81 -3.71 -25.08
CA LYS A 303 8.30 -3.32 -26.40
C LYS A 303 9.41 -2.28 -26.30
N LEU A 304 9.23 -1.27 -25.43
CA LEU A 304 10.21 -0.20 -25.27
C LEU A 304 11.48 -0.65 -24.56
N MET A 305 11.37 -1.43 -23.50
CA MET A 305 12.55 -1.97 -22.80
C MET A 305 13.43 -2.78 -23.75
N LYS A 306 12.83 -3.54 -24.68
CA LYS A 306 13.58 -4.24 -25.75
C LYS A 306 14.24 -3.29 -26.73
N LYS A 307 13.59 -2.18 -27.08
CA LYS A 307 14.15 -1.15 -27.98
C LYS A 307 15.34 -0.44 -27.33
N ASP A 308 15.22 -0.05 -26.07
CA ASP A 308 16.31 0.58 -25.30
C ASP A 308 17.50 -0.36 -25.14
N LEU A 309 17.26 -1.63 -24.81
CA LEU A 309 18.30 -2.65 -24.74
C LEU A 309 18.98 -2.86 -26.10
N THR A 310 18.22 -2.87 -27.19
CA THR A 310 18.74 -3.03 -28.57
C THR A 310 19.58 -1.83 -28.99
N ASN A 311 19.15 -0.61 -28.67
CA ASN A 311 19.90 0.61 -28.94
C ASN A 311 21.19 0.68 -28.13
N LEU A 312 21.17 0.22 -26.87
CA LEU A 312 22.35 0.15 -26.01
C LEU A 312 23.35 -0.90 -26.50
N ILE A 313 22.86 -2.05 -26.98
CA ILE A 313 23.68 -3.08 -27.64
C ILE A 313 24.25 -2.57 -28.97
N LEU A 314 23.47 -1.87 -29.81
CA LEU A 314 23.99 -1.27 -31.05
C LEU A 314 25.06 -0.20 -30.78
N PHE A 315 24.91 0.59 -29.72
CA PHE A 315 25.93 1.58 -29.32
C PHE A 315 27.22 0.90 -28.85
N ALA A 316 27.12 -0.23 -28.15
CA ALA A 316 28.27 -1.04 -27.74
C ALA A 316 28.97 -1.72 -28.94
N CYS A 317 28.24 -2.02 -30.02
CA CYS A 317 28.81 -2.56 -31.26
C CYS A 317 29.52 -1.49 -32.14
N GLN A 318 29.43 -0.21 -31.80
CA GLN A 318 29.98 0.90 -32.59
C GLN A 318 31.14 1.66 -31.92
N PHE A 319 31.60 1.22 -30.73
CA PHE A 319 32.76 1.81 -30.05
C PHE A 319 33.87 0.76 -29.83
N PRO A 320 35.16 1.12 -30.01
CA PRO A 320 36.26 0.17 -29.85
C PRO A 320 36.39 -0.32 -28.42
N GLN A 321 36.84 -1.57 -28.28
CA GLN A 321 37.15 -2.27 -27.04
C GLN A 321 38.32 -1.63 -26.30
N ASP A 322 38.14 -0.42 -25.76
CA ASP A 322 39.17 0.26 -24.97
C ASP A 322 38.68 0.47 -23.53
N LEU A 323 38.46 -0.63 -22.80
CA LEU A 323 38.36 -0.61 -21.33
C LEU A 323 38.42 -2.01 -20.66
N GLU A 324 39.08 -3.00 -21.28
CA GLU A 324 39.39 -4.29 -20.62
C GLU A 324 40.85 -4.43 -20.14
N THR A 325 41.68 -3.39 -20.26
CA THR A 325 43.09 -3.41 -19.81
C THR A 325 43.34 -2.43 -18.66
N ALA A 326 42.72 -2.68 -17.50
CA ALA A 326 43.11 -1.98 -16.26
C ALA A 326 43.16 -2.85 -15.00
N ASP A 327 42.68 -4.10 -15.03
CA ASP A 327 42.68 -4.98 -13.83
C ASP A 327 43.73 -6.12 -13.88
N ALA A 328 44.58 -6.16 -14.90
CA ALA A 328 45.63 -7.20 -15.03
C ALA A 328 47.03 -6.78 -14.54
N SER A 329 47.21 -5.58 -13.97
CA SER A 329 48.55 -5.03 -13.68
C SER A 329 48.89 -4.77 -12.19
N LEU A 330 48.06 -5.22 -11.24
CA LEU A 330 48.38 -5.10 -9.80
C LEU A 330 48.67 -6.42 -9.07
N SER A 331 48.83 -7.53 -9.80
CA SER A 331 49.27 -8.80 -9.22
C SER A 331 50.35 -9.47 -10.06
N ALA A 332 51.51 -8.82 -10.20
CA ALA A 332 52.74 -9.51 -10.56
C ALA A 332 53.97 -8.75 -10.07
N SER A 333 54.84 -9.48 -9.38
CA SER A 333 56.27 -9.20 -9.17
C SER A 333 56.66 -8.48 -7.87
N GLN A 334 56.98 -9.30 -6.85
CA GLN A 334 58.35 -9.34 -6.30
C GLN A 334 58.62 -10.71 -5.66
N ASN A 335 59.51 -11.48 -6.30
CA ASN A 335 60.29 -12.61 -5.76
C ASN A 335 61.39 -12.04 -4.83
N THR A 336 62.05 -12.69 -3.86
CA THR A 336 62.56 -14.07 -3.76
C THR A 336 63.19 -14.31 -2.37
N ALA A 337 63.26 -15.59 -1.96
CA ALA A 337 64.27 -16.26 -1.11
C ALA A 337 64.31 -16.04 0.43
N ALA A 338 63.97 -17.08 1.21
CA ALA A 338 64.93 -18.07 1.76
C ALA A 338 64.33 -18.91 2.92
N SER A 339 64.53 -20.22 2.80
CA SER A 339 64.53 -21.33 3.78
C SER A 339 64.29 -21.05 5.28
N VAL A 340 63.43 -21.88 5.92
CA VAL A 340 63.71 -22.78 7.06
C VAL A 340 62.38 -23.20 7.75
N VAL A 341 62.17 -24.52 7.87
CA VAL A 341 61.21 -25.27 8.71
C VAL A 341 62.00 -25.78 9.95
N PRO A 342 61.49 -26.10 11.17
CA PRO A 342 60.16 -26.59 11.62
C PRO A 342 59.58 -25.79 12.84
N SER A 343 58.43 -26.03 13.48
CA SER A 343 57.81 -27.25 14.02
C SER A 343 56.41 -26.92 14.62
N THR A 344 55.49 -27.88 14.60
CA THR A 344 54.24 -28.01 15.41
C THR A 344 54.57 -28.24 16.92
N PRO A 345 53.62 -28.39 17.88
CA PRO A 345 52.16 -28.14 17.94
C PRO A 345 51.73 -27.38 19.23
N THR A 346 50.43 -27.14 19.48
CA THR A 346 49.70 -27.53 20.72
C THR A 346 48.36 -26.77 20.92
N SER A 347 47.37 -27.59 21.27
CA SER A 347 45.99 -27.43 21.74
C SER A 347 45.61 -26.30 22.73
N ARG A 348 44.35 -25.82 22.65
CA ARG A 348 43.23 -25.96 23.65
C ARG A 348 42.22 -24.79 23.52
N THR A 349 40.94 -25.07 23.27
CA THR A 349 39.81 -25.05 24.24
C THR A 349 39.81 -23.79 25.14
N SER A 350 38.81 -22.91 25.13
CA SER A 350 37.39 -23.15 25.46
C SER A 350 36.65 -21.78 25.56
N PRO A 351 35.31 -21.76 25.72
CA PRO A 351 34.43 -20.62 25.43
C PRO A 351 34.04 -19.82 26.68
N CYS A 352 33.53 -18.59 26.50
CA CYS A 352 32.83 -17.89 27.57
C CYS A 352 31.41 -17.46 27.12
N LYS A 353 30.41 -18.12 27.71
CA LYS A 353 29.02 -17.68 27.82
C LYS A 353 28.95 -16.51 28.80
N LEU A 354 28.02 -15.57 28.59
CA LEU A 354 27.16 -15.10 29.67
C LEU A 354 25.76 -14.76 29.16
N GLU A 355 24.79 -15.44 29.74
CA GLU A 355 23.35 -15.15 29.83
C GLU A 355 23.17 -13.78 30.53
N GLY A 356 22.08 -13.01 30.47
CA GLY A 356 20.71 -13.17 30.03
C GLY A 356 19.89 -12.11 30.79
N ARG A 357 18.90 -11.47 30.15
CA ARG A 357 17.81 -10.79 30.89
C ARG A 357 16.56 -10.68 30.00
N LYS A 358 15.60 -11.57 30.25
CA LYS A 358 14.23 -11.48 29.72
C LYS A 358 13.41 -10.63 30.69
N SER A 359 12.86 -9.52 30.22
CA SER A 359 11.80 -8.79 30.90
C SER A 359 10.47 -9.10 30.22
N ARG A 360 9.56 -9.71 30.97
CA ARG A 360 8.15 -9.92 30.59
C ARG A 360 7.38 -8.66 30.96
N GLN A 361 6.71 -8.03 30.00
CA GLN A 361 5.58 -7.15 30.28
C GLN A 361 4.43 -7.46 29.34
N MET A 362 3.33 -7.92 29.94
CA MET A 362 2.02 -8.03 29.32
C MET A 362 1.43 -6.63 29.16
N ILE A 363 0.90 -6.30 27.97
CA ILE A 363 -0.10 -5.24 27.82
C ILE A 363 -1.23 -5.74 26.92
N ALA A 364 -2.42 -5.41 27.38
CA ALA A 364 -3.73 -5.98 27.09
C ALA A 364 -4.26 -5.79 25.66
N SER A 365 -5.23 -6.65 25.38
CA SER A 365 -6.11 -6.70 24.22
C SER A 365 -6.80 -5.36 23.90
N GLY A 366 -6.91 -5.03 22.60
CA GLY A 366 -7.67 -3.90 22.08
C GLY A 366 -8.16 -4.15 20.66
N ILE A 367 -9.36 -4.76 20.55
CA ILE A 367 -10.08 -5.03 19.30
C ILE A 367 -10.52 -3.71 18.65
N LEU A 368 -10.19 -3.51 17.37
CA LEU A 368 -10.88 -2.58 16.47
C LEU A 368 -10.92 -3.18 15.06
N LEU A 369 -12.13 -3.21 14.50
CA LEU A 369 -12.59 -3.89 13.30
C LEU A 369 -11.98 -3.38 11.98
N VAL A 370 -11.78 -4.31 11.05
CA VAL A 370 -12.31 -4.20 9.68
C VAL A 370 -12.97 -5.53 9.34
N GLY A 371 -14.29 -5.51 9.16
CA GLY A 371 -15.06 -6.64 8.70
C GLY A 371 -15.05 -6.73 7.17
N SER A 372 -14.83 -7.94 6.68
CA SER A 372 -15.71 -8.54 5.67
C SER A 372 -16.22 -9.85 6.28
N ILE A 373 -17.46 -9.79 6.77
CA ILE A 373 -18.25 -10.94 7.18
C ILE A 373 -18.74 -11.63 5.91
N VAL A 374 -18.20 -12.81 5.63
CA VAL A 374 -18.97 -13.99 5.24
C VAL A 374 -18.32 -15.16 5.97
N CYS A 375 -19.16 -16.02 6.57
CA CYS A 375 -18.84 -17.18 7.42
C CYS A 375 -18.46 -16.89 8.87
N LEU A 376 -19.45 -16.57 9.72
CA LEU A 376 -19.62 -17.22 11.02
C LEU A 376 -21.10 -17.19 11.44
N SER A 377 -21.92 -18.01 10.77
CA SER A 377 -23.13 -18.54 11.40
C SER A 377 -22.71 -19.64 12.37
N ARG A 378 -22.42 -19.25 13.62
CA ARG A 378 -22.63 -20.02 14.88
C ARG A 378 -21.73 -19.48 16.00
N GLY A 379 -22.37 -18.87 17.01
CA GLY A 379 -21.81 -18.80 18.36
C GLY A 379 -21.57 -17.40 18.92
N ARG A 380 -22.38 -17.05 19.94
CA ARG A 380 -22.26 -15.95 20.93
C ARG A 380 -22.88 -14.60 20.54
N SER A 381 -24.12 -14.42 21.00
CA SER A 381 -25.07 -13.36 20.65
C SER A 381 -25.16 -12.20 21.66
N ASN A 382 -24.20 -11.96 22.55
CA ASN A 382 -24.39 -10.94 23.62
C ASN A 382 -23.51 -9.70 23.54
N LEU A 383 -22.56 -9.63 22.59
CA LEU A 383 -21.63 -8.51 22.50
C LEU A 383 -22.31 -7.22 21.96
N GLY A 384 -23.26 -7.39 21.03
CA GLY A 384 -24.02 -6.26 20.49
C GLY A 384 -24.91 -5.56 21.53
N ALA A 385 -25.51 -6.34 22.44
CA ALA A 385 -26.35 -5.80 23.52
C ALA A 385 -25.51 -5.02 24.56
N GLN A 386 -24.30 -5.51 24.88
CA GLN A 386 -23.40 -4.84 25.82
C GLN A 386 -22.88 -3.50 25.28
N LEU A 387 -22.57 -3.43 23.97
CA LEU A 387 -22.14 -2.19 23.33
C LEU A 387 -23.26 -1.16 23.21
N ALA A 388 -24.50 -1.61 22.94
CA ALA A 388 -25.67 -0.73 22.95
C ALA A 388 -25.90 -0.13 24.35
N MET A 389 -25.84 -0.95 25.41
CA MET A 389 -25.96 -0.49 26.79
C MET A 389 -24.88 0.54 27.16
N ALA A 390 -23.62 0.30 26.79
CA ALA A 390 -22.54 1.25 27.03
C ALA A 390 -22.75 2.60 26.32
N PHE A 391 -23.32 2.58 25.11
CA PHE A 391 -23.64 3.80 24.36
C PHE A 391 -24.81 4.56 25.00
N PHE A 392 -25.86 3.87 25.44
CA PHE A 392 -26.98 4.50 26.15
C PHE A 392 -26.56 5.07 27.50
N LEU A 393 -25.76 4.35 28.29
CA LEU A 393 -25.23 4.86 29.55
C LEU A 393 -24.35 6.10 29.32
N LYS A 394 -23.46 6.08 28.33
CA LYS A 394 -22.63 7.25 28.00
C LYS A 394 -23.47 8.46 27.56
N LYS A 395 -24.58 8.24 26.87
CA LYS A 395 -25.49 9.32 26.46
C LYS A 395 -26.30 9.85 27.64
N ALA A 396 -26.77 8.98 28.54
CA ALA A 396 -27.47 9.36 29.76
C ALA A 396 -26.58 10.21 30.68
N PHE A 397 -25.35 9.76 30.94
CA PHE A 397 -24.38 10.53 31.73
C PHE A 397 -23.97 11.86 31.09
N LYS A 398 -24.02 11.97 29.76
CA LYS A 398 -23.76 13.23 29.06
C LYS A 398 -24.94 14.20 29.14
N GLN A 399 -26.18 13.70 29.13
CA GLN A 399 -27.36 14.54 29.35
C GLN A 399 -27.44 15.03 30.80
N GLU A 400 -27.10 14.19 31.77
CA GLU A 400 -27.13 14.55 33.19
C GLU A 400 -26.11 15.65 33.53
N ARG A 401 -24.91 15.59 32.93
CA ARG A 401 -23.90 16.67 33.03
C ARG A 401 -24.30 17.97 32.33
N GLN A 402 -25.17 17.91 31.34
CA GLN A 402 -25.65 19.11 30.63
C GLN A 402 -26.85 19.74 31.34
N SER A 403 -27.67 18.97 32.06
CA SER A 403 -28.73 19.51 32.93
C SER A 403 -28.20 20.10 34.24
N SER A 404 -27.07 19.59 34.75
CA SER A 404 -26.43 20.13 35.96
C SER A 404 -25.62 21.41 35.72
N SER A 405 -25.30 21.75 34.47
CA SER A 405 -24.57 22.99 34.12
C SER A 405 -25.48 24.15 33.71
N SER A 406 -26.81 23.95 33.72
CA SER A 406 -27.81 24.97 33.38
C SER A 406 -28.65 25.40 34.59
N SER A 407 -28.23 25.07 35.81
CA SER A 407 -28.92 25.39 37.07
C SER A 407 -27.97 25.98 38.14
N THR A 408 -27.17 26.97 37.72
CA THR A 408 -26.50 27.93 38.61
C THR A 408 -26.52 29.30 37.99
#